data_AF-A0A161SXV1-F1
#
_entry.id   AF-A0A161SXV1-F1
#
_cell.length_a   1.000
_cell.length_b   1.000
_cell.length_c   1.000
_cell.angle_alpha   90.00
_cell.angle_beta   90.00
_cell.angle_gamma   90.00
#
_symmetry.space_group_name_H-M   'P 1'
#
loop_
_entity.id
_entity.type
_entity.pdbx_description
1 polymer ?
#
loop_
_entity_poly.entity_id
_entity_poly.type
_entity_poly.pdbx_seq_one_letter_code
_entity_poly.pdbx_strand_id
1 'polypeptide(L)'
;MSGGNTVFTVANAGNYYISYTINITASLLVSSRITINGAPLAGTINSPALATTSFSATIITTLAAGSAISLQLFGLLAVATLSTTTPGAVLTIIRLS
;
A
#
# COMPACT_ATOMS: atom_id res chain seq x y z
N MET A 1 8.87 -13.86 7.79
CA MET A 1 9.45 -13.63 6.45
C MET A 1 9.04 -12.24 6.02
N SER A 2 9.99 -11.32 5.81
CA SER A 2 9.72 -10.04 5.16
C SER A 2 9.99 -10.25 3.66
N GLY A 3 9.00 -10.00 2.81
CA GLY A 3 9.16 -10.14 1.35
C GLY A 3 10.18 -9.13 0.85
N GLY A 4 11.31 -9.60 0.29
CA GLY A 4 12.43 -8.75 -0.12
C GLY A 4 12.16 -7.78 -1.27
N ASN A 5 10.97 -7.81 -1.88
CA ASN A 5 10.59 -6.90 -2.96
C ASN A 5 9.36 -6.09 -2.57
N THR A 6 9.58 -4.83 -2.19
CA THR A 6 8.55 -3.85 -1.81
C THR A 6 8.15 -2.93 -2.95
N VAL A 7 8.77 -3.11 -4.12
CA VAL A 7 8.58 -2.29 -5.31
C VAL A 7 8.04 -3.16 -6.44
N PHE A 8 6.92 -2.73 -7.02
CA PHE A 8 6.40 -3.25 -8.28
C PHE A 8 6.66 -2.24 -9.38
N THR A 9 7.27 -2.67 -10.49
CA THR A 9 7.54 -1.79 -11.63
C THR A 9 6.53 -2.06 -12.74
N VAL A 10 5.87 -1.00 -13.20
CA VAL A 10 4.89 -1.06 -14.29
C VAL A 10 5.59 -1.30 -15.61
N ALA A 11 5.19 -2.33 -16.37
CA ALA A 11 5.79 -2.62 -17.68
C ALA A 11 5.22 -1.76 -18.81
N ASN A 12 3.92 -1.49 -18.81
CA ASN A 12 3.24 -0.76 -19.90
C ASN A 12 2.46 0.42 -19.34
N ALA A 13 2.38 1.51 -20.10
CA ALA A 13 1.48 2.60 -19.74
C ALA A 13 0.01 2.17 -19.89
N GLY A 14 -0.87 2.70 -19.05
CA GLY A 14 -2.30 2.40 -19.11
C GLY A 14 -3.07 2.82 -17.86
N ASN A 15 -4.35 2.43 -17.82
CA ASN A 15 -5.18 2.57 -16.64
C ASN A 15 -5.04 1.33 -15.76
N TYR A 16 -4.83 1.54 -14.46
CA TYR A 16 -4.63 0.48 -13.50
C TYR A 16 -5.63 0.58 -12.37
N TYR A 17 -6.31 -0.52 -12.08
CA TYR A 17 -6.95 -0.76 -10.80
C TYR A 17 -5.88 -1.16 -9.79
N ILE A 18 -5.82 -0.45 -8.67
CA ILE A 18 -4.90 -0.74 -7.57
C ILE A 18 -5.70 -0.81 -6.28
N SER A 19 -5.51 -1.88 -5.52
CA SER A 19 -6.05 -1.98 -4.16
C SER A 19 -5.03 -2.55 -3.21
N TYR A 20 -5.16 -2.21 -1.92
CA TYR A 20 -4.37 -2.83 -0.88
C TYR A 20 -5.20 -3.15 0.36
N THR A 21 -4.70 -4.12 1.12
CA THR A 21 -5.08 -4.36 2.51
C THR A 21 -3.80 -4.55 3.33
N ILE A 22 -3.73 -3.94 4.51
CA ILE A 22 -2.69 -4.19 5.51
C ILE A 22 -3.38 -4.59 6.81
N ASN A 23 -2.90 -5.67 7.44
CA ASN A 23 -3.29 -6.12 8.76
C ASN A 23 -2.05 -6.19 9.66
N ILE A 24 -2.13 -5.55 10.84
CA ILE A 24 -1.06 -5.56 11.85
C ILE A 24 -1.52 -6.27 13.13
N THR A 25 -0.57 -6.75 13.93
CA THR A 25 -0.86 -7.59 15.11
C THR A 25 -1.39 -6.81 16.32
N ALA A 26 -1.04 -5.53 16.45
CA ALA A 26 -1.45 -4.67 17.56
C ALA A 26 -1.97 -3.34 17.02
N SER A 27 -2.94 -2.76 17.73
CA SER A 27 -3.52 -1.48 17.34
C SER A 27 -2.46 -0.37 17.45
N LEU A 28 -2.21 0.35 16.36
CA LEU A 28 -1.22 1.43 16.29
C LEU A 28 -1.81 2.67 15.62
N LEU A 29 -1.37 3.85 16.07
CA LEU A 29 -1.62 5.11 15.37
C LEU A 29 -0.57 5.28 14.27
N VAL A 30 -0.81 4.61 13.15
CA VAL A 30 0.03 4.61 11.94
C VAL A 30 -0.84 4.93 10.73
N SER A 31 -0.24 5.50 9.69
CA SER A 31 -0.91 5.72 8.41
C SER A 31 -0.41 4.75 7.35
N SER A 32 -1.23 4.46 6.35
CA SER A 32 -0.85 3.68 5.17
C SER A 32 -1.08 4.46 3.89
N ARG A 33 -0.29 4.17 2.85
CA ARG A 33 -0.45 4.75 1.51
C ARG A 33 0.21 3.91 0.43
N ILE A 34 -0.19 4.15 -0.81
CA ILE A 34 0.61 3.80 -1.99
C ILE A 34 1.47 5.00 -2.39
N THR A 35 2.69 4.73 -2.86
CA THR A 35 3.52 5.72 -3.56
C THR A 35 3.83 5.29 -4.98
N ILE A 36 3.87 6.25 -5.91
CA ILE A 36 4.35 6.07 -7.28
C ILE A 36 5.62 6.91 -7.44
N ASN A 37 6.74 6.28 -7.79
CA ASN A 37 8.05 6.94 -7.92
C ASN A 37 8.42 7.77 -6.68
N GLY A 38 8.07 7.27 -5.49
CA GLY A 38 8.29 7.96 -4.21
C GLY A 38 7.24 9.02 -3.84
N ALA A 39 6.40 9.47 -4.78
CA ALA A 39 5.34 10.44 -4.51
C ALA A 39 4.06 9.75 -3.98
N PRO A 40 3.38 10.30 -2.95
CA PRO A 40 2.13 9.74 -2.44
C PRO A 40 1.02 9.73 -3.50
N LEU A 41 0.33 8.60 -3.65
CA LEU A 41 -0.86 8.50 -4.49
C LEU A 41 -2.09 8.93 -3.69
N ALA A 42 -2.62 10.11 -4.01
CA ALA A 42 -3.85 10.63 -3.40
C ALA A 42 -5.01 9.62 -3.51
N GLY A 43 -5.92 9.61 -2.54
CA GLY A 43 -7.02 8.64 -2.47
C GLY A 43 -6.63 7.26 -1.91
N THR A 44 -5.34 6.98 -1.74
CA THR A 44 -4.86 5.73 -1.10
C THR A 44 -4.37 5.93 0.34
N ILE A 45 -4.31 7.19 0.80
CA ILE A 45 -3.82 7.55 2.12
C ILE A 45 -4.90 7.24 3.15
N ASN A 46 -4.60 6.35 4.08
CA ASN A 46 -5.41 6.07 5.26
C ASN A 46 -4.65 6.61 6.49
N SER A 47 -5.20 7.64 7.14
CA SER A 47 -4.60 8.32 8.29
C SER A 47 -5.62 8.38 9.43
N PRO A 48 -5.80 7.27 10.17
CA PRO A 48 -6.83 7.19 11.20
C PRO A 48 -6.47 8.10 12.38
N ALA A 49 -7.49 8.72 12.98
CA ALA A 49 -7.33 9.52 14.20
C ALA A 49 -7.20 8.66 15.47
N LEU A 50 -7.63 7.39 15.38
CA LEU A 50 -7.56 6.40 16.46
C LEU A 50 -6.70 5.22 16.02
N ALA A 51 -6.05 4.57 16.98
CA ALA A 51 -5.25 3.38 16.68
C ALA A 51 -6.13 2.27 16.10
N THR A 52 -5.66 1.63 15.02
CA THR A 52 -6.34 0.53 14.34
C THR A 52 -5.37 -0.58 13.97
N THR A 53 -5.91 -1.73 13.56
CA THR A 53 -5.15 -2.90 13.12
C THR A 53 -5.27 -3.19 11.63
N SER A 54 -6.20 -2.54 10.92
CA SER A 54 -6.45 -2.80 9.51
C SER A 54 -6.59 -1.53 8.69
N PHE A 55 -6.08 -1.59 7.46
CA PHE A 55 -6.06 -0.49 6.52
C PHE A 55 -6.36 -1.01 5.12
N SER A 56 -7.13 -0.27 4.35
CA SER A 56 -7.37 -0.57 2.95
C SER A 56 -7.70 0.69 2.16
N ALA A 57 -7.41 0.63 0.86
CA ALA A 57 -7.89 1.60 -0.12
C ALA A 57 -7.91 0.96 -1.51
N THR A 58 -8.71 1.55 -2.40
CA THR A 58 -8.85 1.16 -3.80
C THR A 58 -8.89 2.40 -4.68
N ILE A 59 -8.19 2.36 -5.80
CA ILE A 59 -8.16 3.46 -6.77
C ILE A 59 -8.01 2.93 -8.20
N ILE A 60 -8.49 3.71 -9.16
CA ILE A 60 -8.10 3.59 -10.57
C ILE A 60 -7.26 4.81 -10.92
N THR A 61 -6.07 4.59 -11.45
CA THR A 61 -5.17 5.68 -11.86
C THR A 61 -4.44 5.32 -13.16
N THR A 62 -4.07 6.34 -13.92
CA THR A 62 -3.15 6.20 -15.06
C THR A 62 -1.73 6.00 -14.56
N LEU A 63 -1.01 5.03 -15.10
CA LEU A 63 0.42 4.80 -14.82
C LEU A 63 1.20 4.87 -16.13
N ALA A 64 2.41 5.44 -16.07
CA ALA A 64 3.38 5.36 -17.14
C ALA A 64 4.19 4.05 -17.04
N ALA A 65 4.72 3.58 -18.16
CA ALA A 65 5.71 2.49 -18.16
C ALA A 65 6.94 2.90 -17.33
N GLY A 66 7.48 1.95 -16.57
CA GLY A 66 8.59 2.16 -15.64
C GLY A 66 8.20 2.72 -14.27
N SER A 67 6.92 3.05 -14.03
CA SER A 67 6.49 3.57 -12.72
C SER A 67 6.74 2.56 -11.60
N ALA A 68 7.41 2.99 -10.53
CA ALA A 68 7.69 2.19 -9.35
C ALA A 68 6.60 2.40 -8.30
N ILE A 69 5.88 1.34 -7.95
CA ILE A 69 4.78 1.33 -6.99
C ILE A 69 5.24 0.66 -5.70
N SER A 70 4.99 1.31 -4.57
CA SER A 70 5.24 0.73 -3.25
C SER A 70 4.06 0.95 -2.31
N LEU A 71 3.80 -0.05 -1.47
CA LEU A 71 2.89 0.04 -0.35
C LEU A 71 3.69 0.39 0.91
N GLN A 72 3.26 1.41 1.65
CA GLN A 72 3.99 1.94 2.80
C GLN A 72 3.09 2.10 4.02
N LEU A 73 3.63 1.74 5.18
CA LEU A 73 3.23 2.30 6.47
C LEU A 73 4.13 3.51 6.77
N PHE A 74 3.56 4.61 7.25
CA PHE A 74 4.29 5.86 7.50
C PHE A 74 3.73 6.65 8.69
N GLY A 75 4.47 7.67 9.13
CA GLY A 75 4.06 8.53 10.24
C GLY A 75 4.10 7.83 11.60
N LEU A 76 4.81 6.71 11.70
CA LEU A 76 4.90 5.88 12.90
C LEU A 76 6.25 6.08 13.61
N LEU A 77 6.21 6.22 14.94
CA LEU A 77 7.40 6.30 15.82
C LEU A 77 7.76 4.94 16.47
N ALA A 78 7.11 3.87 16.02
CA ALA A 78 7.21 2.51 16.53
C ALA A 78 7.38 1.49 15.39
N VAL A 79 7.50 0.21 15.74
CA VAL A 79 7.56 -0.89 14.77
C VAL A 79 6.17 -1.49 14.61
N ALA A 80 5.66 -1.52 13.37
CA ALA A 80 4.45 -2.26 13.03
C ALA A 80 4.82 -3.68 12.61
N THR A 81 4.22 -4.67 13.27
CA THR A 81 4.36 -6.09 12.90
C THR A 81 3.15 -6.50 12.07
N LEU A 82 3.39 -7.00 10.85
CA LEU A 82 2.35 -7.52 9.98
C LEU A 82 1.74 -8.81 10.57
N SER A 83 0.44 -8.99 10.38
CA SER A 83 -0.27 -10.21 10.76
C SER A 83 0.30 -11.45 10.06
N THR A 84 0.35 -12.56 10.80
CA THR A 84 0.71 -13.89 10.29
C THR A 84 -0.46 -14.87 10.30
N THR A 85 -1.58 -14.50 10.93
CA THR A 85 -2.82 -15.30 10.99
C THR A 85 -3.82 -14.89 9.91
N THR A 86 -3.75 -13.64 9.47
CA THR A 86 -4.39 -13.12 8.26
C THR A 86 -3.29 -12.58 7.33
N PRO A 87 -3.52 -12.47 6.01
CA PRO A 87 -2.53 -11.87 5.12
C PRO A 87 -2.11 -10.48 5.64
N GLY A 88 -0.84 -10.36 6.02
CA GLY A 88 -0.30 -9.17 6.67
C GLY A 88 -0.31 -7.94 5.77
N ALA A 89 0.05 -8.10 4.49
CA ALA A 89 -0.14 -7.07 3.48
C ALA A 89 -0.45 -7.72 2.13
N VAL A 90 -1.42 -7.18 1.43
CA VAL A 90 -1.82 -7.58 0.07
C VAL A 90 -1.85 -6.32 -0.78
N LEU A 91 -1.22 -6.38 -1.95
CA LEU A 91 -1.24 -5.34 -2.97
C LEU A 91 -1.71 -5.99 -4.28
N THR A 92 -2.82 -5.51 -4.83
CA THR A 92 -3.39 -5.97 -6.09
C THR A 92 -3.25 -4.88 -7.13
N ILE A 93 -2.68 -5.21 -8.28
CA ILE A 93 -2.49 -4.29 -9.41
C ILE A 93 -2.98 -4.98 -10.67
N ILE A 94 -3.98 -4.41 -11.33
CA ILE A 94 -4.61 -4.96 -12.54
C ILE A 94 -4.64 -3.87 -13.60
N ARG A 95 -4.06 -4.13 -14.78
CA ARG A 95 -4.19 -3.24 -15.94
C ARG A 95 -5.57 -3.43 -16.57
N LEU A 96 -6.27 -2.33 -16.84
CA LEU A 96 -7.62 -2.31 -17.39
C LEU A 96 -7.66 -2.09 -18.91
N SER A 97 -6.67 -1.36 -19.45
CA SER A 97 -6.58 -0.97 -20.86
C SER A 97 -5.13 -0.68 -21.25
#